data_AF-A0A3S8SA86-F1
#
_entry.id   AF-A0A3S8SA86-F1
#
_cell.length_a   1.000
_cell.length_b   1.000
_cell.length_c   1.000
_cell.angle_alpha   90.00
_cell.angle_beta   90.00
_cell.angle_gamma   90.00
#
_symmetry.space_group_name_H-M   'P 1'
#
loop_
_entity.id
_entity.type
_entity.pdbx_description
1 polymer ?
#
loop_
_entity_poly.entity_id
_entity_poly.type
_entity_poly.pdbx_seq_one_letter_code
_entity_poly.pdbx_strand_id
1 'polypeptide(L)'
;MQEFFDWCENNKTTILPGSKLGRAINYTLKHQDTFEHVLLDGNLELSNNKVERAVKSLVMGRKNSLFSQSETVDGVNVTKEEVGNTCAFLMSDLATGLTGDVIFVDKGVHLR
;
A
#
# COMPACT_ATOMS: atom_id res chain seq x y z
N MET A 1 -3.65 18.63 17.73
CA MET A 1 -2.48 17.93 17.16
C MET A 1 -1.22 18.19 17.98
N GLN A 2 -0.99 19.43 18.42
CA GLN A 2 0.10 19.79 19.34
C GLN A 2 0.20 18.91 20.60
N GLU A 3 -0.89 18.76 21.36
CA GLU A 3 -0.91 17.95 22.59
C GLU A 3 -0.47 16.49 22.37
N PHE A 4 -0.74 15.93 21.19
CA PHE A 4 -0.33 14.58 20.83
C PHE A 4 1.18 14.49 20.57
N PHE A 5 1.74 15.46 19.85
CA PHE A 5 3.18 15.52 19.59
C PHE A 5 3.98 15.83 20.86
N ASP A 6 3.45 16.69 21.73
CA ASP A 6 4.02 16.96 23.05
C ASP A 6 4.03 15.67 23.91
N TRP A 7 2.95 14.90 23.88
CA TRP A 7 2.90 13.58 24.52
C TRP A 7 3.95 12.62 23.92
N CYS A 8 4.13 12.61 22.60
CA CYS A 8 5.15 11.78 21.95
C CYS A 8 6.58 12.15 22.36
N GLU A 9 6.94 13.44 22.38
CA GLU A 9 8.27 13.90 22.82
C GLU A 9 8.52 13.55 24.30
N ASN A 10 7.52 13.78 25.16
CA ASN A 10 7.63 13.45 26.59
C ASN A 10 7.86 11.94 26.84
N ASN A 11 7.29 11.08 26.00
CA ASN A 11 7.40 9.63 26.15
C ASN A 11 8.64 9.03 25.45
N LYS A 12 9.31 9.78 24.57
CA LYS A 12 10.46 9.33 23.77
C LYS A 12 11.65 8.88 24.61
N THR A 13 11.90 9.55 25.73
CA THR A 13 13.01 9.25 26.65
C THR A 13 12.69 8.11 27.62
N THR A 14 11.40 7.86 27.87
CA THR A 14 10.94 6.85 28.83
C THR A 14 10.79 5.48 28.17
N ILE A 15 10.53 5.46 26.86
CA ILE A 15 10.23 4.23 26.11
C ILE A 15 11.49 3.73 25.40
N LEU A 16 11.74 2.42 25.50
CA LEU A 16 12.84 1.79 24.78
C LEU A 16 12.67 2.00 23.26
N PRO A 17 13.64 2.60 22.56
CA PRO A 17 13.50 2.95 21.14
C PRO A 17 13.20 1.76 20.21
N GLY A 18 13.72 0.57 20.55
CA GLY A 18 13.50 -0.66 19.77
C GLY A 18 12.13 -1.32 19.99
N SER A 19 11.38 -0.90 21.02
CA SER A 19 10.03 -1.42 21.27
C SER A 19 9.07 -1.03 20.14
N LYS A 20 7.94 -1.73 20.03
CA LYS A 20 6.91 -1.39 19.02
C LYS A 20 6.42 0.06 19.21
N LEU A 21 6.19 0.46 20.46
CA LEU A 21 5.73 1.80 20.80
C LEU A 21 6.83 2.85 20.57
N GLY A 22 8.08 2.56 20.96
CA GLY A 22 9.22 3.46 20.72
C GLY A 22 9.47 3.69 19.22
N ARG A 23 9.33 2.64 18.39
CA ARG A 23 9.37 2.78 16.93
C ARG A 23 8.24 3.63 16.38
N ALA A 24 7.02 3.43 16.87
CA ALA A 24 5.86 4.22 16.46
C ALA A 24 6.04 5.70 16.81
N ILE A 25 6.44 6.01 18.05
CA ILE A 25 6.69 7.40 18.50
C ILE A 25 7.79 8.06 17.67
N ASN A 26 8.92 7.39 17.45
CA ASN A 26 10.01 7.94 16.63
C ASN A 26 9.58 8.18 15.18
N TYR A 27 8.78 7.28 14.61
CA TYR A 27 8.22 7.46 13.27
C TYR A 27 7.29 8.67 13.21
N THR A 28 6.36 8.78 14.16
CA THR A 28 5.43 9.90 14.27
C THR A 28 6.15 11.23 14.38
N LEU A 29 7.13 11.35 15.30
CA LEU A 29 7.91 12.58 15.49
C LEU A 29 8.74 12.93 14.26
N LYS A 30 9.32 11.93 13.58
CA LYS A 30 10.06 12.15 12.32
C LYS A 30 9.18 12.71 11.20
N HIS A 31 7.88 12.43 11.22
CA HIS A 31 6.94 12.78 10.15
C HIS A 31 5.90 13.81 10.58
N GLN A 32 6.15 14.57 11.65
CA GLN A 32 5.21 15.56 12.19
C GLN A 32 4.72 16.53 11.12
N ASP A 33 5.62 17.20 10.39
CA ASP A 33 5.27 18.15 9.33
C ASP A 33 4.33 17.54 8.28
N THR A 34 4.57 16.28 7.91
CA THR A 34 3.73 15.57 6.94
C THR A 34 2.35 15.25 7.52
N PHE A 35 2.29 14.90 8.80
CA PHE A 35 1.04 14.63 9.51
C PHE A 35 0.18 15.89 9.64
N GLU A 36 0.80 17.03 9.84
CA GLU A 36 0.13 18.33 9.98
C GLU A 36 -0.45 18.84 8.65
N HIS A 37 0.10 18.44 7.49
CA HIS A 37 -0.44 18.83 6.18
C HIS A 37 -1.92 18.45 5.99
N VAL A 38 -2.40 17.36 6.62
CA VAL A 38 -3.82 16.99 6.57
C VAL A 38 -4.74 18.05 7.17
N LEU A 39 -4.21 18.90 8.06
CA LEU A 39 -4.96 20.01 8.65
C LEU A 39 -5.01 21.24 7.73
N LEU A 40 -4.11 21.30 6.74
CA LEU A 40 -4.02 22.41 5.80
C LEU A 40 -4.94 22.23 4.58
N ASP A 41 -5.27 20.98 4.23
CA ASP A 41 -6.14 20.64 3.11
C ASP A 41 -7.15 19.55 3.49
N GLY A 42 -8.43 19.94 3.54
CA GLY A 42 -9.53 19.04 3.87
C GLY A 42 -9.81 17.94 2.83
N ASN A 43 -9.17 17.98 1.66
CA ASN A 43 -9.22 16.87 0.70
C ASN A 43 -8.28 15.73 1.07
N LEU A 44 -7.31 15.98 1.94
CA LEU A 44 -6.40 14.95 2.43
C LEU A 44 -7.07 14.13 3.53
N GLU A 45 -6.98 12.80 3.41
CA GLU A 45 -7.53 11.87 4.38
C GLU A 45 -6.39 11.36 5.28
N LEU A 46 -6.56 11.47 6.61
CA LEU A 46 -5.56 11.00 7.57
C LEU A 46 -5.39 9.48 7.53
N SER A 47 -6.42 8.77 7.08
CA SER A 47 -6.40 7.32 6.90
C SER A 47 -5.86 6.94 5.54
N ASN A 48 -4.97 5.95 5.51
CA ASN A 48 -4.52 5.29 4.29
C ASN A 48 -5.51 4.22 3.79
N ASN A 49 -6.72 4.09 4.37
CA ASN A 49 -7.69 3.03 4.05
C ASN A 49 -8.00 2.93 2.54
N LYS A 50 -8.14 4.06 1.84
CA LYS A 50 -8.37 4.06 0.39
C LYS A 50 -7.19 3.44 -0.37
N VAL A 51 -5.97 3.80 0.00
CA VAL A 51 -4.73 3.25 -0.59
C VAL A 51 -4.61 1.76 -0.26
N GLU A 52 -4.83 1.36 0.99
CA GLU A 52 -4.80 -0.04 1.39
C GLU A 52 -5.82 -0.86 0.60
N ARG A 53 -7.06 -0.36 0.44
CA ARG A 53 -8.08 -1.03 -0.38
C ARG A 53 -7.68 -1.14 -1.85
N ALA A 54 -7.10 -0.09 -2.43
CA ALA A 54 -6.64 -0.08 -3.81
C ALA A 54 -5.51 -1.09 -4.04
N VAL A 55 -4.58 -1.22 -3.08
CA VAL A 55 -3.42 -2.14 -3.18
C VAL A 55 -3.78 -3.57 -2.74
N LYS A 56 -4.89 -3.78 -2.02
CA LYS A 56 -5.28 -5.10 -1.49
C LYS A 56 -5.52 -6.13 -2.60
N SER A 57 -6.19 -5.75 -3.69
CA SER A 57 -6.43 -6.65 -4.83
C SER A 57 -5.11 -7.14 -5.43
N LEU A 58 -4.14 -6.24 -5.57
CA LEU A 58 -2.79 -6.54 -6.05
C LEU A 58 -2.04 -7.53 -5.14
N VAL A 59 -2.05 -7.26 -3.84
CA VAL A 59 -1.38 -8.11 -2.84
C VAL A 59 -2.02 -9.50 -2.78
N MET A 60 -3.34 -9.57 -2.85
CA MET A 60 -4.07 -10.84 -2.87
C MET A 60 -3.82 -11.62 -4.17
N GLY A 61 -3.82 -10.96 -5.33
CA GLY A 61 -3.44 -11.57 -6.61
C GLY A 61 -2.04 -12.16 -6.58
N ARG A 62 -1.07 -11.42 -6.02
CA ARG A 62 0.31 -11.88 -5.85
C ARG A 62 0.44 -13.06 -4.88
N LYS A 63 -0.34 -13.09 -3.80
CA LYS A 63 -0.35 -14.20 -2.83
C LYS A 63 -0.94 -15.48 -3.42
N ASN A 64 -1.97 -15.35 -4.25
CA ASN A 64 -2.58 -16.49 -4.95
C ASN A 64 -1.69 -16.97 -6.11
N SER A 65 -0.99 -16.06 -6.80
CA SER A 65 -0.08 -16.38 -7.90
C SER A 65 1.20 -17.10 -7.46
N LEU A 66 1.67 -16.87 -6.22
CA LEU A 66 2.86 -17.55 -5.68
C LEU A 66 2.76 -19.09 -5.67
N PHE A 67 1.55 -19.66 -5.78
CA PHE A 67 1.28 -21.10 -5.83
C PHE A 67 0.72 -21.60 -7.17
N SER A 68 0.77 -20.77 -8.23
CA SER A 68 0.09 -21.04 -9.50
C SER A 68 0.99 -21.57 -10.62
N GLN A 69 2.26 -21.87 -10.31
CA GLN A 69 3.26 -22.25 -11.32
C GLN A 69 2.80 -23.46 -12.15
N SER A 70 2.18 -24.45 -11.51
CA SER A 70 1.59 -25.63 -12.18
C SER A 70 0.36 -25.29 -13.03
N GLU A 71 -0.34 -24.22 -12.71
CA GLU A 71 -1.59 -23.82 -13.36
C GLU A 71 -1.35 -22.93 -14.58
N THR A 72 -0.21 -22.23 -14.62
CA THR A 72 0.19 -21.41 -15.77
C THR A 72 0.43 -22.28 -17.00
N VAL A 73 0.06 -21.77 -18.18
CA VAL A 73 0.19 -22.50 -19.45
C VAL A 73 1.66 -22.78 -19.80
N ASP A 74 2.56 -21.86 -19.41
CA ASP A 74 4.00 -21.92 -19.66
C ASP A 74 4.81 -22.51 -18.48
N GLY A 75 4.16 -22.85 -17.36
CA GLY A 75 4.83 -23.35 -16.16
C GLY A 75 5.67 -22.30 -15.44
N VAL A 76 5.48 -21.00 -15.70
CA VAL A 76 6.28 -19.90 -15.14
C VAL A 76 5.38 -18.94 -14.38
N ASN A 77 5.69 -18.70 -13.10
CA ASN A 77 4.95 -17.75 -12.26
C ASN A 77 4.97 -16.33 -12.83
N VAL A 78 3.93 -15.57 -12.48
CA VAL A 78 3.90 -14.12 -12.69
C VAL A 78 4.96 -13.44 -11.83
N THR A 79 5.72 -12.56 -12.44
CA THR A 79 6.76 -11.75 -11.82
C THR A 79 6.19 -10.50 -11.15
N LYS A 80 6.96 -9.91 -10.24
CA LYS A 80 6.61 -8.60 -9.66
C LYS A 80 6.56 -7.49 -10.72
N GLU A 81 7.38 -7.62 -11.75
CA GLU A 81 7.50 -6.63 -12.82
C GLU A 81 6.26 -6.62 -13.72
N GLU A 82 5.76 -7.79 -14.13
CA GLU A 82 4.51 -7.90 -14.91
C GLU A 82 3.30 -7.30 -14.16
N VAL A 83 3.24 -7.57 -12.85
CA VAL A 83 2.23 -6.99 -11.95
C VAL A 83 2.38 -5.47 -11.85
N GLY A 84 3.60 -4.99 -11.65
CA GLY A 84 3.92 -3.56 -11.55
C GLY A 84 3.61 -2.81 -12.84
N ASN A 85 3.93 -3.37 -14.00
CA ASN A 85 3.66 -2.80 -15.31
C ASN A 85 2.16 -2.68 -15.57
N THR A 86 1.37 -3.67 -15.15
CA THR A 86 -0.10 -3.58 -15.25
C THR A 86 -0.66 -2.47 -14.37
N CYS A 87 -0.16 -2.33 -13.13
CA CYS A 87 -0.54 -1.21 -12.28
C CYS A 87 -0.15 0.15 -12.87
N ALA A 88 1.06 0.25 -13.43
CA ALA A 88 1.52 1.48 -14.08
C ALA A 88 0.61 1.86 -15.27
N PHE A 89 0.21 0.88 -16.08
CA PHE A 89 -0.76 1.08 -17.15
C PHE A 89 -2.11 1.57 -16.62
N LEU A 90 -2.66 0.92 -15.58
CA LEU A 90 -3.95 1.28 -14.99
C LEU A 90 -3.97 2.67 -14.32
N MET A 91 -2.81 3.15 -13.87
CA MET A 91 -2.66 4.50 -13.31
C MET A 91 -2.35 5.56 -14.37
N SER A 92 -2.17 5.18 -15.64
CA SER A 92 -1.86 6.09 -16.74
C SER A 92 -3.11 6.58 -17.48
N ASP A 93 -2.95 7.65 -18.25
CA ASP A 93 -4.03 8.20 -19.09
C ASP A 93 -4.55 7.21 -20.14
N LEU A 94 -3.78 6.15 -20.44
CA LEU A 94 -4.18 5.08 -21.37
C LEU A 94 -5.34 4.24 -20.83
N ALA A 95 -5.55 4.21 -19.51
CA ALA A 95 -6.62 3.47 -18.86
C ALA A 95 -7.85 4.34 -18.55
N THR A 96 -7.91 5.59 -19.03
CA THR A 96 -9.02 6.53 -18.74
C THR A 96 -10.40 6.04 -19.15
N GLY A 97 -10.48 5.15 -20.14
CA GLY A 97 -11.73 4.51 -20.56
C GLY A 97 -12.12 3.27 -19.76
N LEU A 98 -11.28 2.81 -18.83
CA LEU A 98 -11.50 1.59 -18.05
C LEU A 98 -12.06 1.95 -16.67
N THR A 99 -13.23 1.41 -16.32
CA THR A 99 -13.83 1.63 -15.00
C THR A 99 -14.64 0.40 -14.59
N GLY A 100 -14.42 -0.06 -13.35
CA GLY A 100 -15.23 -1.13 -12.75
C GLY A 100 -14.85 -2.55 -13.16
N ASP A 101 -13.88 -2.72 -14.06
CA ASP A 101 -13.45 -4.03 -14.53
C ASP A 101 -12.33 -4.63 -13.67
N VAL A 102 -12.38 -5.95 -13.48
CA VAL A 102 -11.30 -6.73 -12.86
C VAL A 102 -10.36 -7.23 -13.95
N ILE A 103 -9.10 -6.77 -13.91
CA ILE A 103 -8.04 -7.23 -14.81
C ILE A 103 -7.21 -8.29 -14.11
N PHE A 104 -7.10 -9.47 -14.74
CA PHE A 104 -6.30 -10.59 -14.24
C PHE A 104 -4.88 -10.54 -14.80
N VAL A 105 -3.88 -10.58 -13.90
CA VAL A 105 -2.45 -10.69 -14.25
C VAL A 105 -1.96 -12.03 -13.74
N ASP A 106 -2.29 -13.09 -14.48
CA ASP A 106 -2.13 -14.48 -14.03
C ASP A 106 -1.71 -15.45 -15.14
N LYS A 107 -1.28 -14.94 -16.30
CA LYS A 107 -0.95 -15.74 -17.49
C LYS A 107 -2.08 -16.68 -17.96
N GLY A 108 -3.32 -16.23 -17.83
CA GLY A 108 -4.49 -16.94 -18.36
C GLY A 108 -4.99 -18.08 -17.48
N VAL A 109 -4.53 -18.15 -16.23
CA VAL A 109 -5.02 -19.13 -15.23
C VAL A 109 -6.53 -18.97 -15.01
N HIS A 110 -7.04 -17.75 -14.95
CA HIS A 110 -8.47 -17.45 -14.81
C HIS A 110 -9.35 -17.89 -16.00
N LEU A 111 -8.76 -18.28 -17.13
CA LEU A 111 -9.48 -18.71 -18.33
C LEU A 111 -9.64 -20.24 -18.42
N ARG A 112 -9.07 -20.99 -17.48
CA ARG A 112 -9.28 -22.43 -17.32
C ARG A 112 -10.41 -22.71 -16.33
#